data_AF-A0A9W3SGM0-F1
#
_entry.id   AF-A0A9W3SGM0-F1
#
_cell.length_a   1.000
_cell.length_b   1.000
_cell.length_c   1.000
_cell.angle_alpha   90.00
_cell.angle_beta   90.00
_cell.angle_gamma   90.00
#
_symmetry.space_group_name_H-M   'P 1'
#
loop_
_entity.id
_entity.type
_entity.pdbx_description
1 polymer ?
#
loop_
_entity_poly.entity_id
_entity_poly.type
_entity_poly.pdbx_seq_one_letter_code
_entity_poly.pdbx_strand_id
1 'polypeptide(L)'
;MTKSVLTKDLQKKQILDEFLQHCEQQQVEALQKNDPYQFCIWMKEARLARRELAALYRAKEKYDEERTRIRGIVHRLRSKGVNADVVKRAHYITLSEEVS
;
A
#
# COMPACT_ATOMS: atom_id res chain seq x y z
N MET A 1 -6.47 8.56 -11.60
CA MET A 1 -6.70 7.42 -10.69
C MET A 1 -5.80 7.59 -9.48
N THR A 2 -6.36 7.67 -8.27
CA THR A 2 -5.56 7.65 -7.03
C THR A 2 -4.95 6.26 -6.87
N LYS A 3 -3.62 6.16 -6.80
CA LYS A 3 -2.94 4.88 -6.59
C LYS A 3 -3.34 4.31 -5.22
N SER A 4 -3.70 3.03 -5.16
CA SER A 4 -4.12 2.36 -3.93
C SER A 4 -2.95 2.07 -2.98
N VAL A 5 -1.72 2.00 -3.49
CA VAL A 5 -0.48 1.81 -2.74
C VAL A 5 0.55 2.88 -3.13
N LEU A 6 1.64 2.98 -2.37
CA LEU A 6 2.79 3.82 -2.73
C LEU A 6 3.41 3.35 -4.04
N THR A 7 4.02 4.28 -4.78
CA THR A 7 4.62 3.98 -6.10
C THR A 7 5.68 2.87 -6.01
N LYS A 8 6.55 2.91 -4.98
CA LYS A 8 7.54 1.85 -4.73
C LYS A 8 6.96 0.46 -4.49
N ASP A 9 5.71 0.39 -4.02
CA ASP A 9 5.07 -0.86 -3.60
C ASP A 9 4.16 -1.43 -4.71
N LEU A 10 4.08 -0.78 -5.88
CA LEU A 10 3.22 -1.23 -7.00
C LEU A 10 3.59 -2.63 -7.49
N GLN A 11 4.89 -2.91 -7.68
CA GLN A 11 5.35 -4.23 -8.10
C GLN A 11 5.02 -5.29 -7.05
N LYS A 12 5.24 -4.96 -5.77
CA LYS A 12 4.93 -5.87 -4.67
C LYS A 12 3.43 -6.15 -4.57
N LYS A 13 2.59 -5.14 -4.75
CA LYS A 13 1.13 -5.30 -4.84
C LYS A 13 0.75 -6.26 -5.96
N GLN A 14 1.33 -6.08 -7.14
CA GLN A 14 1.07 -6.95 -8.29
C GLN A 14 1.42 -8.41 -8.00
N ILE A 15 2.61 -8.66 -7.43
CA ILE A 15 3.04 -10.02 -7.04
C ILE A 15 2.05 -10.62 -6.03
N LEU A 16 1.61 -9.86 -5.03
CA LEU A 16 0.66 -10.33 -4.02
C LEU A 16 -0.72 -10.65 -4.64
N ASP A 17 -1.21 -9.83 -5.57
CA ASP A 17 -2.47 -10.05 -6.26
C ASP A 17 -2.41 -11.33 -7.12
N GLU A 18 -1.33 -11.52 -7.90
CA GLU A 18 -1.08 -12.74 -8.69
C GLU A 18 -0.96 -13.98 -7.79
N PHE A 19 -0.26 -13.87 -6.66
CA PHE A 19 -0.13 -14.96 -5.69
C PHE A 19 -1.47 -15.33 -5.05
N LEU A 20 -2.35 -14.36 -4.79
CA LEU A 20 -3.68 -14.63 -4.26
C LEU A 20 -4.56 -15.39 -5.25
N GLN A 21 -4.47 -15.06 -6.55
CA GLN A 21 -5.14 -15.82 -7.60
C GLN A 21 -4.62 -17.26 -7.67
N HIS A 22 -3.29 -17.44 -7.57
CA HIS A 22 -2.69 -18.76 -7.51
C HIS A 22 -3.19 -19.57 -6.30
N CYS A 23 -3.24 -18.95 -5.12
CA CYS A 23 -3.77 -19.60 -3.92
C CYS A 23 -5.23 -20.04 -4.07
N GLU A 24 -6.07 -19.22 -4.71
CA GLU A 24 -7.47 -19.56 -4.99
C GLU A 24 -7.59 -20.76 -5.92
N GLN A 25 -6.80 -20.78 -7.00
CA GLN A 25 -6.75 -21.93 -7.91
C GLN A 25 -6.34 -23.22 -7.17
N GLN A 26 -5.32 -23.14 -6.33
CA GLN A 26 -4.83 -24.28 -5.54
C GLN A 26 -5.84 -24.75 -4.49
N GLN A 27 -6.61 -23.84 -3.89
CA GLN A 27 -7.71 -24.20 -2.99
C GLN A 27 -8.80 -24.99 -3.74
N VAL A 28 -9.18 -24.55 -4.95
CA VAL A 28 -10.16 -25.28 -5.79
C VAL A 28 -9.64 -26.67 -6.16
N GLU A 29 -8.37 -26.78 -6.56
CA GLU A 29 -7.75 -28.07 -6.90
C GLU A 29 -7.69 -29.02 -5.70
N ALA A 30 -7.36 -28.51 -4.51
CA ALA A 30 -7.35 -29.30 -3.28
C ALA A 30 -8.75 -29.83 -2.91
N LEU A 31 -9.79 -29.01 -3.12
CA LEU A 31 -11.18 -29.45 -2.93
C LEU A 31 -11.58 -30.55 -3.91
N GLN A 32 -11.20 -30.42 -5.20
CA GLN A 32 -11.48 -31.44 -6.21
C GLN A 32 -10.80 -32.77 -5.91
N LYS A 33 -9.59 -32.74 -5.36
CA LYS A 33 -8.83 -33.93 -4.95
C LYS A 33 -9.21 -34.46 -3.56
N ASN A 34 -10.12 -33.77 -2.87
CA ASN A 34 -10.51 -34.05 -1.49
C ASN A 34 -9.30 -34.11 -0.54
N ASP A 35 -8.34 -33.20 -0.74
CA ASP A 35 -7.11 -33.07 0.04
C ASP A 35 -7.24 -31.90 1.04
N PRO A 36 -7.69 -32.17 2.29
CA PRO A 36 -7.88 -31.13 3.29
C PRO A 36 -6.56 -30.52 3.77
N TYR A 37 -5.44 -31.24 3.64
CA TYR A 37 -4.13 -30.76 4.07
C TYR A 37 -3.63 -29.65 3.14
N GLN A 38 -3.66 -29.90 1.83
CA GLN A 38 -3.32 -28.89 0.82
C GLN A 38 -4.25 -27.69 0.90
N PHE A 39 -5.56 -27.93 1.06
CA PHE A 39 -6.52 -26.83 1.21
C PHE A 39 -6.18 -25.92 2.40
N CYS A 40 -5.83 -26.50 3.54
CA CYS A 40 -5.46 -25.75 4.74
C CYS A 40 -4.15 -24.95 4.56
N ILE A 41 -3.16 -25.50 3.84
CA ILE A 41 -1.93 -24.79 3.50
C ILE A 41 -2.26 -23.55 2.67
N TRP A 42 -2.97 -23.71 1.56
CA TRP A 42 -3.27 -22.59 0.66
C TRP A 42 -4.18 -21.54 1.29
N MET A 43 -5.04 -21.91 2.24
CA MET A 43 -5.76 -20.92 3.06
C MET A 43 -4.83 -20.08 3.94
N LYS A 44 -3.82 -20.71 4.58
CA LYS A 44 -2.85 -20.00 5.43
C LYS A 44 -2.00 -19.05 4.60
N GLU A 45 -1.49 -19.50 3.47
CA GLU A 45 -0.69 -18.67 2.55
C GLU A 45 -1.50 -17.48 2.02
N ALA A 46 -2.73 -17.71 1.57
CA ALA A 46 -3.61 -16.63 1.13
C ALA A 46 -3.90 -15.62 2.25
N ARG A 47 -4.04 -16.08 3.50
CA ARG A 47 -4.22 -15.19 4.66
C ARG A 47 -2.98 -14.35 4.94
N LEU A 48 -1.78 -14.90 4.80
CA LEU A 48 -0.53 -14.15 4.95
C LEU A 48 -0.40 -13.08 3.87
N ALA A 49 -0.60 -13.44 2.60
CA ALA A 49 -0.55 -12.48 1.50
C ALA A 49 -1.58 -11.34 1.63
N ARG A 50 -2.82 -11.64 2.07
CA ARG A 50 -3.83 -10.60 2.35
C ARG A 50 -3.40 -9.66 3.48
N ARG A 51 -2.74 -10.17 4.53
CA ARG A 51 -2.22 -9.33 5.62
C ARG A 51 -1.12 -8.40 5.13
N GLU A 52 -0.24 -8.90 4.28
CA GLU A 52 0.84 -8.12 3.69
C GLU A 52 0.29 -7.03 2.77
N LEU A 53 -0.68 -7.38 1.90
CA LEU A 53 -1.36 -6.42 1.05
C LEU A 53 -2.07 -5.32 1.85
N ALA A 54 -2.74 -5.68 2.95
CA ALA A 54 -3.36 -4.71 3.86
C ALA A 54 -2.34 -3.78 4.53
N ALA A 55 -1.12 -4.25 4.81
CA ALA A 55 -0.05 -3.41 5.34
C ALA A 55 0.40 -2.36 4.31
N LEU A 56 0.46 -2.71 3.02
CA LEU A 56 0.77 -1.76 1.95
C LEU A 56 -0.31 -0.67 1.84
N TYR A 57 -1.58 -1.04 1.93
CA TYR A 57 -2.69 -0.07 1.92
C TYR A 57 -2.64 0.88 3.12
N ARG A 58 -2.41 0.36 4.33
CA ARG A 58 -2.28 1.21 5.53
C ARG A 58 -1.07 2.14 5.47
N ALA A 59 0.04 1.67 4.91
CA ALA A 59 1.22 2.52 4.73
C ALA A 59 0.92 3.70 3.79
N LYS A 60 0.17 3.44 2.71
CA LYS A 60 -0.29 4.48 1.79
C LYS A 60 -1.26 5.47 2.45
N GLU A 61 -2.23 4.98 3.21
CA GLU A 61 -3.17 5.83 3.96
C GLU A 61 -2.43 6.79 4.90
N LYS A 62 -1.51 6.26 5.72
CA LYS A 62 -0.68 7.07 6.63
C LYS A 62 0.17 8.11 5.88
N TYR A 63 0.75 7.73 4.74
CA TYR A 63 1.51 8.66 3.90
C TYR A 63 0.63 9.80 3.37
N ASP A 64 -0.57 9.49 2.89
CA ASP A 64 -1.49 10.49 2.35
C ASP A 64 -2.03 11.44 3.43
N GLU A 65 -2.28 10.94 4.64
CA GLU A 65 -2.62 11.77 5.80
C GLU A 65 -1.50 12.76 6.13
N GLU A 66 -0.26 12.28 6.23
CA GLU A 66 0.90 13.12 6.53
C GLU A 66 1.13 14.17 5.44
N ARG A 67 1.06 13.76 4.18
CA ARG A 67 1.20 14.64 3.01
C ARG A 67 0.12 15.71 3.00
N THR A 68 -1.12 15.36 3.33
CA THR A 68 -2.24 16.31 3.42
C THR A 68 -2.01 17.31 4.55
N ARG A 69 -1.56 16.84 5.72
CA ARG A 69 -1.21 17.71 6.86
C ARG A 69 -0.13 18.73 6.50
N ILE A 70 0.97 18.29 5.86
CA ILE A 70 2.08 19.17 5.45
C ILE A 70 1.58 20.19 4.42
N ARG A 71 0.79 19.78 3.43
CA ARG A 71 0.17 20.69 2.46
C ARG A 71 -0.70 21.75 3.14
N GLY A 72 -1.48 21.35 4.15
CA GLY A 72 -2.28 22.27 4.97
C GLY A 72 -1.44 23.33 5.69
N ILE A 73 -0.29 22.92 6.27
CA ILE A 73 0.65 23.84 6.92
C ILE A 73 1.23 24.82 5.90
N VAL A 74 1.72 24.32 4.77
CA VAL A 74 2.28 25.16 3.69
C VAL A 74 1.25 26.17 3.17
N HIS A 75 0.00 25.74 2.98
CA HIS A 75 -1.09 26.61 2.55
C HIS A 75 -1.37 27.71 3.57
N ARG A 76 -1.44 27.37 4.86
CA ARG A 76 -1.66 28.33 5.96
C ARG A 76 -0.53 29.34 6.11
N LEU A 77 0.72 28.93 5.90
CA LEU A 77 1.86 29.85 5.93
C LEU A 77 1.78 30.84 4.78
N ARG A 78 1.51 30.34 3.56
CA ARG A 78 1.35 31.18 2.37
C ARG A 78 0.19 32.17 2.48
N SER A 79 -0.95 31.77 3.05
CA SER A 79 -2.08 32.69 3.25
C SER A 79 -1.78 33.83 4.23
N LYS A 80 -0.78 33.65 5.10
CA LYS A 80 -0.27 34.70 6.01
C LYS A 80 0.90 35.50 5.42
N GLY A 81 1.23 35.30 4.14
CA GLY A 81 2.37 35.96 3.49
C GLY A 81 3.74 35.42 3.92
N VAL A 82 3.79 34.28 4.63
CA VAL A 82 5.04 33.67 5.09
C VAL A 82 5.61 32.74 4.01
N ASN A 83 6.90 32.87 3.73
CA ASN A 83 7.60 31.97 2.82
C ASN A 83 7.63 30.54 3.41
N ALA A 84 7.03 29.59 2.70
CA ALA A 84 6.92 28.18 3.10
C ALA A 84 7.93 27.25 2.40
N ASP A 85 8.88 27.77 1.63
CA ASP A 85 9.81 26.96 0.84
C ASP A 85 10.77 26.14 1.70
N VAL A 86 11.14 26.64 2.88
CA VAL A 86 11.92 25.87 3.86
C VAL A 86 11.16 24.62 4.31
N VAL A 87 9.87 24.75 4.59
CA VAL A 87 9.00 23.61 4.98
C VAL A 87 8.86 22.62 3.83
N LYS A 88 8.69 23.11 2.60
CA LYS A 88 8.62 22.23 1.42
C LYS A 88 9.90 21.44 1.19
N ARG A 89 11.06 22.07 1.36
CA ARG A 89 12.36 21.38 1.22
C ARG A 89 12.59 20.36 2.33
N ALA A 90 12.29 20.72 3.57
CA ALA A 90 12.43 19.81 4.72
C ALA A 90 11.55 18.55 4.56
N HIS A 91 10.37 18.69 3.97
CA HIS A 91 9.43 17.59 3.74
C HIS A 91 9.38 17.12 2.28
N TYR A 92 10.44 17.35 1.50
CA TYR A 92 10.45 17.05 0.07
C TYR A 92 10.11 15.59 -0.23
N ILE A 93 10.64 14.64 0.55
CA ILE A 93 10.39 13.20 0.41
C ILE A 93 8.90 12.87 0.60
N THR A 94 8.28 13.40 1.66
CA THR A 94 6.84 13.18 1.94
C THR A 94 5.93 13.91 0.95
N LEU A 95 6.40 14.99 0.33
CA LEU A 95 5.64 15.73 -0.68
C LEU A 95 5.78 15.13 -2.09
N SER A 96 6.93 14.54 -2.39
CA SER A 96 7.30 13.89 -3.63
C SER A 96 7.22 12.37 -3.50
N GLU A 97 6.07 11.81 -3.88
CA GLU A 97 5.79 10.38 -3.83
C GLU A 97 6.74 9.52 -4.69
N GLU A 98 7.46 10.13 -5.63
CA GLU A 98 8.41 9.47 -6.53
C GLU A 98 9.75 9.13 -5.86
N VAL A 99 10.08 9.79 -4.74
CA VAL A 99 11.35 9.62 -4.03
C VAL A 99 11.21 8.63 -2.87
N SER A 100 9.97 8.23 -2.52
CA SER A 100 9.61 7.34 -1.42
C SER A 100 9.27 5.93 -1.89
#